data_AF-A0A673VM12-F1
#
_entry.id   AF-A0A673VM12-F1
#
_cell.length_a   1.000
_cell.length_b   1.000
_cell.length_c   1.000
_cell.angle_alpha   90.00
_cell.angle_beta   90.00
_cell.angle_gamma   90.00
#
_symmetry.space_group_name_H-M   'P 1'
#
loop_
_entity.id
_entity.type
_entity.pdbx_description
1 polymer ?
#
loop_
_entity_poly.entity_id
_entity_poly.type
_entity_poly.pdbx_seq_one_letter_code
_entity_poly.pdbx_strand_id
1 'polypeptide(L)'
;LFLYTDEVIGHHNSTEREQPQTSYNTLTKERDQLQTSYNTLTKERDQLQTSYKILTKERDQLQASYNTLTKERDQLQTSYNTLTKERDQLQTSYNTLTKERDQLQTSYNTLTKERDQLQTSYNTLTKERDQLQTSYNTLTKERDQLQTSYNTLTKERDQLQTERDFLSGRFTNLKQTCSEGWQKFDSSWYFLSTETKTWKKSREDCLERGADLVIINSDKEQEFLFNLNKGVWIGLTDSVTEGTLIWVDGTPLTNPR
;
A
#
# COMPACT_ATOMS: atom_id res chain seq x y z
N LEU A 1 73.99 -94.10 -140.24
CA LEU A 1 75.05 -94.08 -141.27
C LEU A 1 75.43 -92.61 -141.48
N PHE A 2 76.73 -92.29 -141.42
CA PHE A 2 77.46 -91.09 -141.93
C PHE A 2 76.67 -89.79 -142.22
N LEU A 3 76.91 -88.68 -141.50
CA LEU A 3 78.09 -87.77 -141.44
C LEU A 3 78.09 -86.67 -142.51
N TYR A 4 78.05 -85.40 -142.08
CA TYR A 4 78.95 -84.26 -142.39
C TYR A 4 78.45 -83.06 -141.51
N THR A 5 79.22 -82.48 -140.58
CA THR A 5 80.11 -81.28 -140.69
C THR A 5 79.46 -80.11 -141.48
N ASP A 6 79.50 -78.81 -141.16
CA ASP A 6 80.34 -77.91 -140.32
C ASP A 6 79.49 -76.62 -139.98
N GLU A 7 79.82 -75.65 -139.11
CA GLU A 7 80.88 -75.35 -138.11
C GLU A 7 80.37 -74.21 -137.15
N VAL A 8 81.19 -73.75 -136.17
CA VAL A 8 81.21 -72.47 -135.39
C VAL A 8 80.35 -71.33 -135.98
N ILE A 9 79.51 -70.59 -135.23
CA ILE A 9 79.87 -69.63 -134.16
C ILE A 9 78.98 -69.78 -132.92
N GLY A 10 79.61 -70.07 -131.77
CA GLY A 10 79.02 -69.78 -130.47
C GLY A 10 79.82 -68.70 -129.76
N HIS A 11 79.21 -67.53 -129.50
CA HIS A 11 79.46 -66.67 -128.33
C HIS A 11 78.44 -65.52 -128.26
N HIS A 12 78.16 -65.04 -127.04
CA HIS A 12 77.31 -63.87 -126.71
C HIS A 12 75.80 -63.92 -127.05
N ASN A 13 74.97 -64.51 -126.17
CA ASN A 13 73.81 -63.78 -125.60
C ASN A 13 73.19 -64.40 -124.31
N SER A 14 74.01 -64.91 -123.37
CA SER A 14 73.49 -65.44 -122.09
C SER A 14 73.41 -64.38 -120.99
N THR A 15 74.40 -63.48 -120.93
CA THR A 15 74.55 -62.48 -119.86
C THR A 15 73.61 -61.27 -120.01
N GLU A 16 73.08 -61.02 -121.21
CA GLU A 16 72.24 -59.86 -121.53
C GLU A 16 70.77 -60.03 -121.09
N ARG A 17 70.28 -61.26 -120.92
CA ARG A 17 68.89 -61.55 -120.51
C ARG A 17 68.69 -61.77 -119.01
N GLU A 18 69.72 -62.14 -118.25
CA GLU A 18 69.57 -62.43 -116.81
C GLU A 18 69.49 -61.17 -115.93
N GLN A 19 70.17 -60.09 -116.31
CA GLN A 19 70.12 -58.83 -115.55
C GLN A 19 68.73 -58.15 -115.57
N PRO A 20 68.04 -58.02 -116.73
CA PRO A 20 66.66 -57.51 -116.77
C PRO A 20 65.69 -58.33 -115.91
N GLN A 21 65.78 -59.66 -115.95
CA GLN A 21 64.89 -60.55 -115.21
C GLN A 21 65.12 -60.48 -113.69
N THR A 22 66.39 -60.38 -113.27
CA THR A 22 66.75 -60.22 -111.86
C THR A 22 66.30 -58.86 -111.31
N SER A 23 66.49 -57.79 -112.10
CA SER A 23 65.99 -56.44 -111.79
C SER A 23 64.45 -56.41 -111.65
N TYR A 24 63.74 -57.04 -112.60
CA TYR A 24 62.27 -57.17 -112.55
C TYR A 24 61.78 -57.90 -111.28
N ASN A 25 62.44 -58.99 -110.89
CA ASN A 25 62.10 -59.74 -109.68
C ASN A 25 62.36 -58.92 -108.39
N THR A 26 63.39 -58.08 -108.37
CA THR A 26 63.67 -57.16 -107.25
C THR A 26 62.62 -56.05 -107.17
N LEU A 27 62.34 -55.36 -108.27
CA LEU A 27 61.28 -54.34 -108.36
C LEU A 27 59.90 -54.88 -107.96
N THR A 28 59.61 -56.15 -108.28
CA THR A 28 58.38 -56.84 -107.87
C THR A 28 58.32 -57.01 -106.35
N LYS A 29 59.42 -57.42 -105.70
CA LYS A 29 59.49 -57.51 -104.22
C LYS A 29 59.37 -56.15 -103.55
N GLU A 30 60.03 -55.12 -104.09
CA GLU A 30 59.95 -53.75 -103.59
C GLU A 30 58.51 -53.20 -103.69
N ARG A 31 57.83 -53.43 -104.82
CA ARG A 31 56.41 -53.12 -104.99
C ARG A 31 55.54 -53.81 -103.94
N ASP A 32 55.76 -55.10 -103.70
CA ASP A 32 54.93 -55.88 -102.77
C ASP A 32 55.18 -55.48 -101.30
N GLN A 33 56.43 -55.11 -100.96
CA GLN A 33 56.77 -54.48 -99.68
C GLN A 33 56.11 -53.10 -99.54
N LEU A 34 56.15 -52.26 -100.59
CA LEU A 34 55.54 -50.94 -100.60
C LEU A 34 54.01 -51.03 -100.48
N GLN A 35 53.37 -51.98 -101.16
CA GLN A 35 51.94 -52.26 -101.04
C GLN A 35 51.57 -52.75 -99.63
N THR A 36 52.42 -53.58 -99.01
CA THR A 36 52.24 -54.02 -97.62
C THR A 36 52.34 -52.84 -96.66
N SER A 37 53.34 -51.98 -96.82
CA SER A 37 53.52 -50.75 -96.04
C SER A 37 52.32 -49.79 -96.19
N TYR A 38 51.87 -49.56 -97.43
CA TYR A 38 50.68 -48.75 -97.73
C TYR A 38 49.41 -49.29 -97.05
N ASN A 39 49.20 -50.61 -97.09
CA ASN A 39 48.07 -51.27 -96.45
C ASN A 39 48.12 -51.14 -94.91
N THR A 40 49.32 -51.18 -94.31
CA THR A 40 49.51 -50.96 -92.87
C THR A 40 49.23 -49.51 -92.49
N LEU A 41 49.83 -48.54 -93.19
CA LEU A 41 49.63 -47.10 -92.94
C LEU A 41 48.15 -46.69 -93.12
N THR A 42 47.44 -47.33 -94.06
CA THR A 42 45.99 -47.15 -94.23
C THR A 42 45.21 -47.59 -92.98
N LYS A 43 45.54 -48.75 -92.40
CA LYS A 43 44.91 -49.22 -91.15
C LYS A 43 45.23 -48.31 -89.96
N GLU A 44 46.47 -47.85 -89.83
CA GLU A 44 46.89 -46.91 -88.78
C GLU A 44 46.14 -45.58 -88.89
N ARG A 45 45.99 -45.04 -90.10
CA ARG A 45 45.18 -43.84 -90.38
C ARG A 45 43.72 -44.04 -89.95
N ASP A 46 43.11 -45.16 -90.29
CA ASP A 46 41.71 -45.44 -89.99
C ASP A 46 41.46 -45.67 -88.48
N GLN A 47 42.45 -46.27 -87.79
CA GLN A 47 42.49 -46.34 -86.33
C GLN A 47 42.62 -44.94 -85.70
N LEU A 48 43.56 -44.12 -86.18
CA LEU A 48 43.75 -42.74 -85.70
C LEU A 48 42.50 -41.88 -85.91
N GLN A 49 41.84 -42.01 -87.05
CA GLN A 49 40.58 -41.32 -87.34
C GLN A 49 39.44 -41.79 -86.41
N THR A 50 39.43 -43.06 -86.03
CA THR A 50 38.47 -43.60 -85.04
C THR A 50 38.76 -43.04 -83.64
N SER A 51 40.01 -43.05 -83.20
CA SER A 51 40.42 -42.47 -81.91
C SER A 51 40.12 -40.96 -81.84
N TYR A 52 40.36 -40.22 -82.93
CA TYR A 52 40.01 -38.79 -83.02
C TYR A 52 38.51 -38.54 -82.86
N LYS A 53 37.66 -39.38 -83.48
CA LYS A 53 36.19 -39.31 -83.33
C LYS A 53 35.74 -39.61 -81.89
N ILE A 54 36.41 -40.53 -81.19
CA ILE A 54 36.14 -40.84 -79.78
C ILE A 54 36.52 -39.65 -78.89
N LEU A 55 37.75 -39.16 -79.00
CA LEU A 55 38.26 -38.02 -78.22
C LEU A 55 37.42 -36.75 -78.44
N THR A 56 36.91 -36.53 -79.66
CA THR A 56 35.99 -35.43 -79.96
C THR A 56 34.68 -35.55 -79.16
N LYS A 57 34.10 -36.76 -79.05
CA LYS A 57 32.90 -36.99 -78.24
C LYS A 57 33.16 -36.80 -76.75
N GLU A 58 34.30 -37.28 -76.26
CA GLU A 58 34.71 -37.11 -74.85
C GLU A 58 34.88 -35.64 -74.49
N ARG A 59 35.53 -34.84 -75.37
CA ARG A 59 35.63 -33.39 -75.24
C ARG A 59 34.25 -32.73 -75.17
N ASP A 60 33.33 -33.11 -76.06
CA ASP A 60 32.00 -32.49 -76.12
C ASP A 60 31.14 -32.86 -74.88
N GLN A 61 31.29 -34.09 -74.36
CA GLN A 61 30.71 -34.51 -73.09
C GLN A 61 31.29 -33.74 -71.90
N LEU A 62 32.62 -33.54 -71.87
CA LEU A 62 33.28 -32.77 -70.82
C LEU A 62 32.85 -31.29 -70.85
N GLN A 63 32.71 -30.70 -72.05
CA GLN A 63 32.20 -29.33 -72.22
C GLN A 63 30.75 -29.21 -71.73
N ALA A 64 29.90 -30.20 -72.00
CA ALA A 64 28.54 -30.24 -71.48
C ALA A 64 28.52 -30.32 -69.94
N SER A 65 29.36 -31.18 -69.35
CA SER A 65 29.52 -31.30 -67.90
C SER A 65 30.00 -29.99 -67.25
N TYR A 66 31.00 -29.34 -67.84
CA TYR A 66 31.51 -28.04 -67.39
C TYR A 66 30.43 -26.94 -67.44
N ASN A 67 29.62 -26.92 -68.50
CA ASN A 67 28.51 -25.97 -68.64
C ASN A 67 27.41 -26.21 -67.59
N THR A 68 27.16 -27.46 -67.19
CA THR A 68 26.24 -27.81 -66.10
C THR A 68 26.79 -27.35 -64.74
N LEU A 69 28.04 -27.71 -64.42
CA LEU A 69 28.69 -27.31 -63.16
C LEU A 69 28.77 -25.79 -63.00
N THR A 70 28.95 -25.05 -64.11
CA THR A 70 28.91 -23.58 -64.12
C THR A 70 27.54 -23.05 -63.67
N LYS A 71 26.44 -23.65 -64.13
CA LYS A 71 25.07 -23.26 -63.73
C LYS A 71 24.80 -23.60 -62.26
N GLU A 72 25.25 -24.76 -61.79
CA GLU A 72 25.12 -25.18 -60.39
C GLU A 72 25.88 -24.24 -59.44
N ARG A 73 27.10 -23.84 -59.81
CA ARG A 73 27.88 -22.82 -59.09
C ARG A 73 27.13 -21.49 -59.00
N ASP A 74 26.57 -21.02 -60.11
CA ASP A 74 25.88 -19.73 -60.16
C ASP A 74 24.59 -19.75 -59.35
N GLN A 75 23.85 -20.87 -59.36
CA GLN A 75 22.71 -21.11 -58.47
C GLN A 75 23.13 -21.10 -56.99
N LEU A 76 24.20 -21.81 -56.64
CA LEU A 76 24.73 -21.85 -55.27
C LEU A 76 25.17 -20.47 -54.79
N GLN A 77 25.79 -19.67 -55.66
CA GLN A 77 26.16 -18.29 -55.37
C GLN A 77 24.93 -17.41 -55.12
N THR A 78 23.83 -17.60 -55.86
CA THR A 78 22.56 -16.93 -55.61
C THR A 78 21.99 -17.33 -54.24
N SER A 79 21.94 -18.63 -53.91
CA SER A 79 21.45 -19.12 -52.62
C SER A 79 22.30 -18.59 -51.44
N TYR A 80 23.63 -18.56 -51.57
CA TYR A 80 24.54 -17.99 -50.58
C TYR A 80 24.27 -16.50 -50.33
N ASN A 81 24.05 -15.72 -51.40
CA ASN A 81 23.74 -14.31 -51.30
C ASN A 81 22.37 -14.05 -50.63
N THR A 82 21.39 -14.92 -50.84
CA THR A 82 20.08 -14.88 -50.16
C THR A 82 20.24 -15.19 -48.67
N LEU A 83 20.89 -16.30 -48.32
CA LEU A 83 21.11 -16.71 -46.92
C LEU A 83 21.91 -15.66 -46.12
N THR A 84 22.85 -14.98 -46.78
CA THR A 84 23.58 -13.85 -46.18
C THR A 84 22.64 -12.71 -45.77
N LYS A 85 21.67 -12.35 -46.62
CA LYS A 85 20.66 -11.31 -46.30
C LYS A 85 19.72 -11.75 -45.18
N GLU A 86 19.27 -13.01 -45.19
CA GLU A 86 18.40 -13.56 -44.13
C GLU A 86 19.10 -13.56 -42.77
N ARG A 87 20.39 -13.94 -42.73
CA ARG A 87 21.23 -13.84 -41.53
C ARG A 87 21.32 -12.41 -41.00
N ASP A 88 21.55 -11.44 -41.89
CA ASP A 88 21.73 -10.03 -41.49
C ASP A 88 20.39 -9.41 -41.00
N GLN A 89 19.27 -9.82 -41.58
CA GLN A 89 17.93 -9.50 -41.08
C GLN A 89 17.69 -10.12 -39.69
N LEU A 90 18.00 -11.41 -39.50
CA LEU A 90 17.84 -12.09 -38.22
C LEU A 90 18.73 -11.48 -37.13
N GLN A 91 19.96 -11.10 -37.45
CA GLN A 91 20.86 -10.38 -36.55
C GLN A 91 20.29 -9.02 -36.13
N THR A 92 19.62 -8.32 -37.05
CA THR A 92 18.93 -7.06 -36.76
C THR A 92 17.75 -7.29 -35.81
N SER A 93 16.89 -8.28 -36.07
CA SER A 93 15.78 -8.64 -35.18
C SER A 93 16.25 -9.07 -33.79
N TYR A 94 17.33 -9.85 -33.69
CA TYR A 94 17.94 -10.25 -32.42
C TYR A 94 18.43 -9.04 -31.60
N ASN A 95 19.08 -8.08 -32.27
CA ASN A 95 19.55 -6.85 -31.62
C ASN A 95 18.40 -5.97 -31.13
N THR A 96 17.27 -5.93 -31.84
CA THR A 96 16.05 -5.23 -31.40
C THR A 96 15.43 -5.92 -30.18
N LEU A 97 15.21 -7.24 -30.24
CA LEU A 97 14.63 -8.01 -29.13
C LEU A 97 15.49 -7.94 -27.85
N THR A 98 16.82 -7.87 -28.01
CA THR A 98 17.75 -7.65 -26.89
C THR A 98 17.48 -6.31 -26.20
N LYS A 99 17.26 -5.22 -26.95
CA LYS A 99 16.94 -3.90 -26.39
C LYS A 99 15.57 -3.88 -25.70
N GLU A 100 14.56 -4.51 -26.31
CA GLU A 100 13.21 -4.62 -25.73
C GLU A 100 13.23 -5.39 -24.40
N ARG A 101 13.98 -6.50 -24.33
CA ARG A 101 14.21 -7.24 -23.08
C ARG A 101 14.85 -6.37 -22.01
N ASP A 102 15.89 -5.60 -22.34
CA ASP A 102 16.61 -4.77 -21.38
C ASP A 102 15.76 -3.57 -20.89
N GLN A 103 14.91 -3.02 -21.75
CA GLN A 103 13.88 -2.06 -21.37
C GLN A 103 12.84 -2.69 -20.43
N LEU A 104 12.33 -3.88 -20.75
CA LEU A 104 11.35 -4.58 -19.90
C LEU A 104 11.94 -4.93 -18.53
N GLN A 105 13.20 -5.37 -18.47
CA GLN A 105 13.92 -5.62 -17.22
C GLN A 105 14.06 -4.34 -16.37
N THR A 106 14.26 -3.19 -17.01
CA THR A 106 14.31 -1.88 -16.33
C THR A 106 12.94 -1.53 -15.75
N SER A 107 11.86 -1.65 -16.52
CA SER A 107 10.48 -1.43 -16.04
C SER A 107 10.09 -2.36 -14.89
N TYR A 108 10.45 -3.65 -14.98
CA TYR A 108 10.23 -4.62 -13.90
C TYR A 108 10.94 -4.23 -12.59
N ASN A 109 12.19 -3.75 -12.68
CA ASN A 109 12.96 -3.30 -11.52
C ASN A 109 12.35 -2.03 -10.90
N THR A 110 11.78 -1.13 -11.70
CA THR A 110 11.04 0.05 -11.20
C THR A 110 9.76 -0.37 -10.48
N LEU A 111 8.91 -1.19 -11.10
CA LEU A 111 7.65 -1.66 -10.51
C LEU A 111 7.88 -2.44 -9.21
N THR A 112 8.99 -3.17 -9.11
CA THR A 112 9.40 -3.85 -7.87
C THR A 112 9.64 -2.85 -6.73
N LYS A 113 10.31 -1.72 -6.99
CA LYS A 113 10.55 -0.66 -5.99
C LYS A 113 9.25 0.04 -5.59
N GLU A 114 8.36 0.33 -6.53
CA GLU A 114 7.06 0.95 -6.27
C GLU A 114 6.18 0.07 -5.38
N ARG A 115 6.15 -1.25 -5.65
CA ARG A 115 5.49 -2.24 -4.80
C ARG A 115 6.02 -2.22 -3.37
N ASP A 116 7.34 -2.19 -3.20
CA ASP A 116 7.97 -2.23 -1.87
C ASP A 116 7.74 -0.92 -1.08
N GLN A 117 7.68 0.21 -1.77
CA GLN A 117 7.25 1.50 -1.21
C GLN A 117 5.77 1.46 -0.79
N LEU A 118 4.88 0.93 -1.63
CA LEU A 118 3.45 0.79 -1.31
C LEU A 118 3.22 -0.15 -0.12
N GLN A 119 3.95 -1.27 -0.05
CA GLN A 119 3.91 -2.18 1.10
C GLN A 119 4.35 -1.49 2.40
N THR A 120 5.36 -0.62 2.32
CA THR A 120 5.82 0.18 3.46
C THR A 120 4.74 1.17 3.91
N SER A 121 4.11 1.88 2.97
CA SER A 121 2.99 2.80 3.25
C SER A 121 1.80 2.09 3.89
N TYR A 122 1.40 0.93 3.35
CA TYR A 122 0.33 0.09 3.90
C TYR A 122 0.61 -0.34 5.35
N ASN A 123 1.84 -0.74 5.65
CA ASN A 123 2.25 -1.14 6.99
C ASN A 123 2.23 0.05 7.98
N THR A 124 2.53 1.27 7.53
CA THR A 124 2.40 2.49 8.34
C THR A 124 0.94 2.83 8.63
N LEU A 125 0.10 2.87 7.59
CA LEU A 125 -1.34 3.16 7.74
C LEU A 125 -2.05 2.14 8.65
N THR A 126 -1.62 0.88 8.61
CA THR A 126 -2.10 -0.16 9.53
C THR A 126 -1.80 0.18 11.00
N LYS A 127 -0.59 0.68 11.31
CA LYS A 127 -0.23 1.12 12.67
C LYS A 127 -1.00 2.35 13.11
N GLU A 128 -1.19 3.33 12.23
CA GLU A 128 -1.97 4.54 12.51
C GLU A 128 -3.44 4.21 12.81
N ARG A 129 -4.04 3.30 12.05
CA ARG A 129 -5.38 2.76 12.32
C ARG A 129 -5.47 2.12 13.70
N ASP A 130 -4.49 1.29 14.08
CA ASP A 130 -4.50 0.58 15.37
C ASP A 130 -4.28 1.54 16.56
N GLN A 131 -3.47 2.59 16.37
CA GLN A 131 -3.35 3.70 17.33
C GLN A 131 -4.66 4.49 17.46
N LEU A 132 -5.32 4.81 16.35
CA LEU A 132 -6.61 5.52 16.35
C LEU A 132 -7.71 4.68 17.02
N GLN A 133 -7.76 3.38 16.75
CA GLN A 133 -8.68 2.44 17.42
C GLN A 133 -8.43 2.40 18.94
N THR A 134 -7.17 2.46 19.38
CA THR A 134 -6.81 2.53 20.80
C THR A 134 -7.30 3.83 21.42
N SER A 135 -7.07 4.97 20.76
CA SER A 135 -7.56 6.29 21.20
C SER A 135 -9.08 6.35 21.31
N TYR A 136 -9.79 5.84 20.30
CA TYR A 136 -11.26 5.74 20.29
C TYR A 136 -11.79 4.91 21.49
N ASN A 137 -11.15 3.77 21.78
CA ASN A 137 -11.52 2.92 22.91
C ASN A 137 -11.28 3.61 24.27
N THR A 138 -10.25 4.46 24.39
CA THR A 138 -10.01 5.27 25.59
C THR A 138 -11.07 6.35 25.75
N LEU A 139 -11.33 7.14 24.70
CA LEU A 139 -12.36 8.20 24.71
C LEU A 139 -13.76 7.66 25.03
N THR A 140 -14.06 6.44 24.56
CA THR A 140 -15.30 5.73 24.89
C THR A 140 -15.42 5.50 26.41
N LYS A 141 -14.34 5.08 27.08
CA LYS A 141 -14.33 4.88 28.54
C LYS A 141 -14.45 6.20 29.31
N GLU A 142 -13.76 7.25 28.87
CA GLU A 142 -13.85 8.57 29.48
C GLU A 142 -15.27 9.15 29.39
N ARG A 143 -15.94 8.99 28.24
CA ARG A 143 -17.35 9.34 28.08
C ARG A 143 -18.24 8.58 29.06
N ASP A 144 -18.04 7.27 29.23
CA ASP A 144 -18.88 6.45 30.10
C ASP A 144 -18.65 6.78 31.60
N GLN A 145 -17.42 7.13 31.97
CA GLN A 145 -17.09 7.68 33.29
C GLN A 145 -17.75 9.04 33.52
N LEU A 146 -17.68 9.95 32.55
CA LEU A 146 -18.30 11.27 32.64
C LEU A 146 -19.84 11.17 32.72
N GLN A 147 -20.46 10.27 31.95
CA GLN A 147 -21.89 9.97 32.03
C GLN A 147 -22.29 9.45 33.41
N THR A 148 -21.45 8.62 34.02
CA THR A 148 -21.65 8.11 35.39
C THR A 148 -21.58 9.26 36.41
N SER A 149 -20.55 10.12 36.31
CA SER A 149 -20.39 11.31 37.15
C SER A 149 -21.58 12.27 37.04
N TYR A 150 -22.01 12.56 35.80
CA TYR A 150 -23.19 13.39 35.53
C TYR A 150 -24.45 12.81 36.17
N ASN A 151 -24.67 11.49 36.06
CA ASN A 151 -25.83 10.83 36.66
C ASN A 151 -25.80 10.87 38.20
N THR A 152 -24.62 10.86 38.82
CA THR A 152 -24.46 11.04 40.28
C THR A 152 -24.76 12.47 40.70
N LEU A 153 -24.13 13.46 40.06
CA LEU A 153 -24.36 14.88 40.35
C LEU A 153 -25.83 15.31 40.15
N THR A 154 -26.49 14.73 39.13
CA THR A 154 -27.92 14.87 38.88
C THR A 154 -28.74 14.47 40.11
N LYS A 155 -28.44 13.32 40.72
CA LYS A 155 -29.11 12.81 41.94
C LYS A 155 -28.81 13.66 43.17
N GLU A 156 -27.56 14.07 43.38
CA GLU A 156 -27.17 14.96 44.49
C GLU A 156 -27.92 16.29 44.40
N ARG A 157 -28.03 16.86 43.20
CA ARG A 157 -28.84 18.05 42.91
C ARG A 157 -30.32 17.82 43.23
N ASP A 158 -30.89 16.67 42.90
CA ASP A 158 -32.30 16.33 43.22
C ASP A 158 -32.53 16.11 44.73
N GLN A 159 -31.53 15.59 45.45
CA GLN A 159 -31.56 15.46 46.91
C GLN A 159 -31.50 16.82 47.60
N LEU A 160 -30.55 17.68 47.23
CA LEU A 160 -30.42 19.05 47.76
C LEU A 160 -31.64 19.91 47.41
N GLN A 161 -32.23 19.73 46.23
CA GLN A 161 -33.49 20.32 45.83
C GLN A 161 -34.62 19.95 46.81
N THR A 162 -34.76 18.66 47.11
CA THR A 162 -35.76 18.12 48.05
C THR A 162 -35.55 18.64 49.47
N GLU A 163 -34.30 18.65 49.96
CA GLU A 163 -33.97 19.17 51.29
C GLU A 163 -34.27 20.68 51.41
N ARG A 164 -33.91 21.46 50.40
CA ARG A 164 -34.19 22.90 50.34
C ARG A 164 -35.70 23.17 50.35
N ASP A 165 -36.49 22.41 49.60
CA ASP A 165 -37.95 22.58 49.57
C ASP A 165 -38.58 22.19 50.92
N PHE A 166 -38.08 21.13 51.57
CA PHE A 166 -38.48 20.74 52.93
C PHE A 166 -38.15 21.81 53.97
N LEU A 167 -36.93 22.36 53.95
CA LEU A 167 -36.51 23.44 54.86
C LEU A 167 -37.31 24.73 54.63
N SER A 168 -37.60 25.07 53.36
CA SER A 168 -38.48 26.19 53.00
C SER A 168 -39.87 26.00 53.61
N GLY A 169 -40.45 24.82 53.47
CA GLY A 169 -41.73 24.45 54.09
C GLY A 169 -41.71 24.49 55.63
N ARG A 170 -40.60 24.13 56.27
CA ARG A 170 -40.46 24.30 57.73
C ARG A 170 -40.39 25.77 58.14
N PHE A 171 -39.71 26.61 57.36
CA PHE A 171 -39.56 28.03 57.64
C PHE A 171 -40.87 28.81 57.48
N THR A 172 -41.70 28.48 56.47
CA THR A 172 -43.04 29.06 56.32
C THR A 172 -43.95 28.67 57.48
N ASN A 173 -43.95 27.39 57.89
CA ASN A 173 -44.68 26.93 59.07
C ASN A 173 -44.21 27.63 60.37
N LEU A 174 -42.90 27.80 60.59
CA LEU A 174 -42.39 28.52 61.76
C LEU A 174 -42.88 29.98 61.80
N LYS A 175 -42.85 30.68 60.66
CA LYS A 175 -43.42 32.04 60.55
C LYS A 175 -44.92 32.06 60.89
N GLN A 176 -45.66 31.03 60.49
CA GLN A 176 -47.10 30.93 60.76
C GLN A 176 -47.41 30.64 62.24
N THR A 177 -46.47 30.06 63.00
CA THR A 177 -46.63 29.83 64.45
C THR A 177 -46.35 31.05 65.33
N CYS A 178 -45.86 32.16 64.77
CA CYS A 178 -45.75 33.42 65.50
C CYS A 178 -47.07 34.19 65.41
N SER A 179 -47.88 34.14 66.47
CA SER A 179 -49.06 35.00 66.61
C SER A 179 -48.67 36.47 66.46
N GLU A 180 -49.43 37.22 65.67
CA GLU A 180 -49.12 38.61 65.35
C GLU A 180 -48.94 39.47 66.63
N GLY A 181 -47.81 40.18 66.72
CA GLY A 181 -47.42 40.97 67.89
C GLY A 181 -46.63 40.24 68.99
N TRP A 182 -46.55 38.89 68.96
CA TRP A 182 -45.74 38.12 69.90
C TRP A 182 -44.35 37.80 69.35
N GLN A 183 -43.32 38.01 70.18
CA GLN A 183 -41.93 37.71 69.88
C GLN A 183 -41.47 36.52 70.72
N LYS A 184 -40.76 35.57 70.13
CA LYS A 184 -40.17 34.46 70.88
C LYS A 184 -38.71 34.75 71.21
N PHE A 185 -38.33 34.59 72.48
CA PHE A 185 -36.94 34.55 72.90
C PHE A 185 -36.71 33.36 73.84
N ASP A 186 -35.67 32.57 73.54
CA ASP A 186 -35.45 31.24 74.09
C ASP A 186 -36.74 30.39 74.08
N SER A 187 -37.28 30.07 75.24
CA SER A 187 -38.43 29.19 75.44
C SER A 187 -39.71 29.95 75.81
N SER A 188 -39.64 31.28 75.88
CA SER A 188 -40.73 32.18 76.31
C SER A 188 -41.24 33.05 75.17
N TRP A 189 -42.50 33.49 75.28
CA TRP A 189 -43.14 34.42 74.37
C TRP A 189 -43.37 35.77 75.06
N TYR A 190 -43.02 36.85 74.37
CA TYR A 190 -43.04 38.22 74.87
C TYR A 190 -43.97 39.05 73.99
N PHE A 191 -44.96 39.69 74.60
CA PHE A 191 -45.83 40.65 73.92
C PHE A 191 -45.39 42.07 74.30
N LEU A 192 -44.98 42.85 73.31
CA LEU A 192 -44.62 44.25 73.53
C LEU A 192 -45.84 45.12 73.25
N SER A 193 -46.55 45.50 74.32
CA SER A 193 -47.66 46.46 74.24
C SER A 193 -47.25 47.72 73.50
N THR A 194 -48.10 48.17 72.59
CA THR A 194 -48.02 49.48 71.93
C THR A 194 -48.72 50.59 72.73
N GLU A 195 -49.42 50.24 73.81
CA GLU A 195 -50.16 51.16 74.68
C GLU A 195 -49.40 51.46 75.97
N THR A 196 -49.24 52.75 76.28
CA THR A 196 -48.67 53.21 77.55
C THR A 196 -49.73 53.14 78.66
N LYS A 197 -49.53 52.21 79.61
CA LYS A 197 -50.39 52.02 80.80
C LYS A 197 -49.59 52.30 82.08
N THR A 198 -50.25 52.39 83.23
CA THR A 198 -49.56 52.33 84.54
C THR A 198 -49.11 50.89 84.81
N TRP A 199 -48.13 50.67 85.71
CA TRP A 199 -47.64 49.32 86.01
C TRP A 199 -48.78 48.32 86.31
N LYS A 200 -49.70 48.68 87.22
CA LYS A 200 -50.86 47.85 87.57
C LYS A 200 -51.75 47.52 86.36
N LYS A 201 -52.11 48.52 85.55
CA LYS A 201 -52.92 48.33 84.33
C LYS A 201 -52.19 47.55 83.23
N SER A 202 -50.86 47.58 83.26
CA SER A 202 -50.02 46.80 82.34
C SER A 202 -50.00 45.34 82.75
N ARG A 203 -49.93 45.06 84.06
CA ARG A 203 -50.07 43.71 84.60
C ARG A 203 -51.46 43.12 84.32
N GLU A 204 -52.51 43.91 84.53
CA GLU A 204 -53.89 43.53 84.19
C GLU A 204 -54.03 43.16 82.70
N ASP A 205 -53.48 43.97 81.78
CA ASP A 205 -53.46 43.68 80.34
C ASP A 205 -52.64 42.42 79.97
N CYS A 206 -51.50 42.17 80.64
CA CYS A 206 -50.75 40.92 80.46
C CYS A 206 -51.56 39.70 80.92
N LEU A 207 -52.22 39.78 82.07
CA LEU A 207 -53.05 38.70 82.64
C LEU A 207 -54.28 38.40 81.78
N GLU A 208 -54.94 39.43 81.23
CA GLU A 208 -56.04 39.29 80.25
C GLU A 208 -55.58 38.56 78.97
N ARG A 209 -54.30 38.70 78.59
CA ARG A 209 -53.67 38.00 77.46
C ARG A 209 -53.14 36.60 77.82
N GLY A 210 -53.30 36.14 79.06
CA GLY A 210 -52.80 34.84 79.53
C GLY A 210 -51.29 34.80 79.83
N ALA A 211 -50.68 35.96 80.09
CA ALA A 211 -49.28 36.10 80.49
C ALA A 211 -49.17 36.93 81.80
N ASP A 212 -47.95 37.27 82.23
CA ASP A 212 -47.71 38.26 83.28
C ASP A 212 -46.57 39.20 82.83
N LEU A 213 -46.29 40.28 83.57
CA LEU A 213 -45.14 41.14 83.30
C LEU A 213 -43.83 40.36 83.48
N VAL A 214 -42.87 40.58 82.58
CA VAL A 214 -41.64 39.78 82.51
C VAL A 214 -40.81 39.81 83.79
N ILE A 215 -40.42 38.63 84.28
CA ILE A 215 -39.40 38.42 85.30
C ILE A 215 -38.09 38.11 84.58
N ILE A 216 -37.02 38.81 84.93
CA ILE A 216 -35.75 38.72 84.22
C ILE A 216 -34.83 37.76 84.96
N ASN A 217 -34.63 36.56 84.39
CA ASN A 217 -33.96 35.43 85.04
C ASN A 217 -32.55 35.17 84.51
N SER A 218 -32.08 35.90 83.50
CA SER A 218 -30.72 35.76 82.96
C SER A 218 -30.20 37.04 82.30
N ASP A 219 -28.87 37.19 82.26
CA ASP A 219 -28.20 38.30 81.57
C ASP A 219 -28.58 38.37 80.08
N LYS A 220 -28.84 37.22 79.46
CA LYS A 220 -29.26 37.12 78.05
C LYS A 220 -30.70 37.62 77.85
N GLU A 221 -31.58 37.39 78.81
CA GLU A 221 -32.95 37.91 78.81
C GLU A 221 -32.96 39.43 79.05
N GLN A 222 -32.11 39.91 79.97
CA GLN A 222 -31.85 41.34 80.18
C GLN A 222 -31.33 42.01 78.89
N GLU A 223 -30.32 41.42 78.23
CA GLU A 223 -29.78 41.90 76.96
C GLU A 223 -30.82 41.88 75.83
N PHE A 224 -31.62 40.83 75.73
CA PHE A 224 -32.74 40.75 74.77
C PHE A 224 -33.72 41.90 74.97
N LEU A 225 -34.22 42.11 76.19
CA LEU A 225 -35.18 43.17 76.50
C LEU A 225 -34.58 44.57 76.28
N PHE A 226 -33.31 44.77 76.63
CA PHE A 226 -32.59 46.03 76.39
C PHE A 226 -32.49 46.36 74.89
N ASN A 227 -32.16 45.37 74.06
CA ASN A 227 -32.03 45.53 72.60
C ASN A 227 -33.36 45.86 71.88
N LEU A 228 -34.51 45.71 72.54
CA LEU A 228 -35.80 46.17 72.02
C LEU A 228 -35.94 47.70 72.06
N ASN A 229 -35.04 48.40 72.76
CA ASN A 229 -34.90 49.87 72.80
C ASN A 229 -36.23 50.62 73.05
N LYS A 230 -37.01 50.12 74.01
CA LYS A 230 -38.30 50.69 74.43
C LYS A 230 -38.40 50.73 75.94
N GLY A 231 -38.89 51.84 76.48
CA GLY A 231 -39.30 51.92 77.89
C GLY A 231 -40.56 51.08 78.10
N VAL A 232 -40.43 49.94 78.77
CA VAL A 232 -41.52 48.99 79.05
C VAL A 232 -41.62 48.73 80.55
N TRP A 233 -42.82 48.45 81.04
CA TRP A 233 -42.99 47.91 82.39
C TRP A 233 -42.53 46.44 82.42
N ILE A 234 -41.76 46.11 83.45
CA ILE A 234 -41.34 44.75 83.78
C ILE A 234 -42.01 44.30 85.08
N GLY A 235 -41.89 43.03 85.44
CA GLY A 235 -42.54 42.43 86.60
C GLY A 235 -42.02 42.89 87.96
N LEU A 236 -41.24 43.96 88.04
CA LEU A 236 -40.61 44.45 89.27
C LEU A 236 -41.47 45.53 89.93
N THR A 237 -41.71 45.43 91.24
CA THR A 237 -42.54 46.37 92.03
C THR A 237 -42.12 46.42 93.50
N ASP A 238 -42.36 47.55 94.15
CA ASP A 238 -42.24 47.77 95.61
C ASP A 238 -43.62 47.89 96.30
N SER A 239 -44.71 47.66 95.58
CA SER A 239 -46.10 47.91 96.04
C SER A 239 -46.56 47.16 97.31
N VAL A 240 -45.77 46.18 97.79
CA VAL A 240 -46.00 45.47 99.07
C VAL A 240 -45.27 46.14 100.23
N THR A 241 -44.09 46.73 100.00
CA THR A 241 -43.27 47.41 101.02
C THR A 241 -42.36 48.40 100.32
N GLU A 242 -42.66 49.69 100.50
CA GLU A 242 -41.91 50.82 99.93
C GLU A 242 -40.39 50.62 100.11
N GLY A 243 -39.63 50.73 99.02
CA GLY A 243 -38.18 50.52 99.01
C GLY A 243 -37.71 49.06 99.02
N THR A 244 -38.62 48.06 99.04
CA THR A 244 -38.28 46.63 98.89
C THR A 244 -38.83 46.10 97.56
N LEU A 245 -37.96 45.99 96.56
CA LEU A 245 -38.35 45.49 95.23
C LEU A 245 -38.55 43.97 95.23
N ILE A 246 -39.71 43.55 94.72
CA ILE A 246 -40.11 42.16 94.49
C ILE A 246 -40.59 41.98 93.04
N TRP A 247 -40.50 40.76 92.54
CA TRP A 247 -41.06 40.36 91.26
C TRP A 247 -42.56 40.00 91.37
N VAL A 248 -43.25 39.90 90.23
CA VAL A 248 -44.68 39.58 90.14
C VAL A 248 -45.07 38.20 90.70
N ASP A 249 -44.10 37.28 90.83
CA ASP A 249 -44.23 35.97 91.49
C ASP A 249 -44.01 36.00 93.01
N GLY A 250 -43.63 37.16 93.56
CA GLY A 250 -43.33 37.37 94.99
C GLY A 250 -41.88 37.10 95.38
N THR A 251 -40.99 36.76 94.45
CA THR A 251 -39.55 36.63 94.76
C THR A 251 -38.92 38.01 94.99
N PRO A 252 -38.03 38.20 95.98
CA PRO A 252 -37.34 39.46 96.18
C PRO A 252 -36.33 39.71 95.06
N LEU A 253 -36.04 40.98 94.76
CA LEU A 253 -34.94 41.35 93.86
C LEU A 253 -33.60 40.98 94.49
N THR A 254 -33.11 39.77 94.21
CA THR A 254 -31.73 39.39 94.49
C THR A 254 -30.83 39.99 93.43
N ASN A 255 -29.84 40.80 93.82
CA ASN A 255 -28.72 41.12 92.93
C ASN A 255 -28.08 39.80 92.46
N PRO A 256 -27.90 39.59 91.14
CA PRO A 256 -26.96 38.60 90.64
C PRO A 256 -25.53 38.94 91.13
N ARG A 257 -24.67 37.93 91.19
CA ARG A 257 -23.23 38.10 91.41
C ARG A 257 -22.53 38.53 90.12
#